data_AF-A0A8T4Y452-F1
#
_entry.id   AF-A0A8T4Y452-F1
#
_cell.length_a   1.000
_cell.length_b   1.000
_cell.length_c   1.000
_cell.angle_alpha   90.00
_cell.angle_beta   90.00
_cell.angle_gamma   90.00
#
_symmetry.space_group_name_H-M   'P 1'
#
loop_
_entity.id
_entity.type
_entity.pdbx_description
1 polymer ?
#
loop_
_entity_poly.entity_id
_entity_poly.type
_entity_poly.pdbx_seq_one_letter_code
_entity_poly.pdbx_strand_id
1 'polypeptide(L)'
;MNGEDWKEQYKKLVEEWKEGYKKAIDEWKEKLEEFKHQIMPDALEGGVHSIPSLPPKISLPPFPPIFPFHGGRSNVVASRIGDEELRSIDMMVEAGLFETRSEAVAYLVSEGIKARKDLLDKVSSALEDIRKLRREAEEQINNLRKKVGLAEKEDKSSTSPEKTCTKCNRNLSELPKDITVCPYCGTKI
;
A
#
# COMPACT_ATOMS: atom_id res chain seq x y z
N MET A 1 -25.28 2.62 -8.68
CA MET A 1 -25.13 4.06 -8.94
C MET A 1 -24.63 4.23 -10.36
N ASN A 2 -25.38 4.93 -11.21
CA ASN A 2 -25.04 5.14 -12.63
C ASN A 2 -23.84 6.09 -12.76
N GLY A 3 -22.92 5.79 -13.67
CA GLY A 3 -21.68 6.58 -13.86
C GLY A 3 -21.89 8.01 -14.37
N GLU A 4 -23.11 8.39 -14.76
CA GLU A 4 -23.46 9.74 -15.21
C GLU A 4 -23.84 10.66 -14.03
N ASP A 5 -24.54 10.14 -13.03
CA ASP A 5 -25.00 10.87 -11.82
C ASP A 5 -23.81 11.39 -10.99
N TRP A 6 -22.76 10.59 -10.87
CA TRP A 6 -21.54 10.98 -10.13
C TRP A 6 -20.80 12.16 -10.79
N LYS A 7 -20.78 12.23 -12.14
CA LYS A 7 -20.10 13.30 -12.87
C LYS A 7 -20.79 14.64 -12.66
N GLU A 8 -22.12 14.63 -12.62
CA GLU A 8 -22.90 15.84 -12.35
C GLU A 8 -22.72 16.32 -10.91
N GLN A 9 -22.70 15.40 -9.94
CA GLN A 9 -22.41 15.72 -8.54
C GLN A 9 -21.00 16.30 -8.36
N TYR A 10 -19.99 15.71 -9.02
CA TYR A 10 -18.63 16.22 -8.99
C TYR A 10 -18.50 17.60 -9.65
N LYS A 11 -19.17 17.81 -10.80
CA LYS A 11 -19.18 19.10 -11.48
C LYS A 11 -19.76 20.19 -10.58
N LYS A 12 -20.85 19.91 -9.85
CA LYS A 12 -21.43 20.83 -8.87
C LYS A 12 -20.46 21.13 -7.73
N LEU A 13 -19.84 20.11 -7.13
CA LEU A 13 -18.85 20.27 -6.06
C LEU A 13 -17.65 21.12 -6.48
N VAL A 14 -17.17 20.97 -7.71
CA VAL A 14 -16.06 21.78 -8.25
C VAL A 14 -16.46 23.23 -8.46
N GLU A 15 -17.66 23.49 -8.98
CA GLU A 15 -18.15 24.87 -9.13
C GLU A 15 -18.37 25.55 -7.78
N GLU A 16 -18.98 24.87 -6.81
CA GLU A 16 -19.15 25.37 -5.43
C GLU A 16 -17.79 25.67 -4.76
N TRP A 17 -16.82 24.77 -4.91
CA TRP A 17 -15.46 24.98 -4.40
C TRP A 17 -14.77 26.18 -5.07
N LYS A 18 -14.91 26.31 -6.39
CA LYS A 18 -14.32 27.40 -7.18
C LYS A 18 -14.91 28.76 -6.82
N GLU A 19 -16.23 28.82 -6.59
CA GLU A 19 -16.92 30.01 -6.11
C GLU A 19 -16.44 30.40 -4.70
N GLY A 20 -16.34 29.44 -3.79
CA GLY A 20 -15.78 29.66 -2.45
C GLY A 20 -14.33 30.14 -2.47
N TYR A 21 -13.50 29.56 -3.35
CA TYR A 21 -12.10 29.94 -3.53
C TYR A 21 -11.95 31.36 -4.08
N LYS A 22 -12.73 31.71 -5.12
CA LYS A 22 -12.70 33.05 -5.71
C LYS A 22 -13.05 34.11 -4.65
N LYS A 23 -14.09 33.85 -3.85
CA LYS A 23 -14.49 34.73 -2.75
C LYS A 23 -13.38 34.85 -1.68
N ALA A 24 -12.77 33.75 -1.25
CA ALA A 24 -11.70 33.76 -0.26
C ALA A 24 -10.44 34.51 -0.74
N ILE A 25 -10.13 34.45 -2.04
CA ILE A 25 -9.05 35.23 -2.65
C ILE A 25 -9.38 36.70 -2.72
N ASP A 26 -10.60 37.05 -3.12
CA ASP A 26 -11.00 38.45 -3.22
C ASP A 26 -11.01 39.11 -1.83
N GLU A 27 -11.51 38.42 -0.80
CA GLU A 27 -11.41 38.86 0.61
C GLU A 27 -9.95 39.01 1.10
N TRP A 28 -9.05 38.11 0.68
CA TRP A 28 -7.63 38.21 1.02
C TRP A 28 -6.94 39.37 0.29
N LYS A 29 -7.29 39.63 -0.97
CA LYS A 29 -6.79 40.78 -1.74
C LYS A 29 -7.24 42.11 -1.13
N GLU A 30 -8.49 42.21 -0.69
CA GLU A 30 -8.99 43.42 -0.02
C GLU A 30 -8.19 43.71 1.25
N LYS A 31 -7.96 42.69 2.09
CA LYS A 31 -7.10 42.82 3.29
C LYS A 31 -5.67 43.21 2.96
N LEU A 32 -5.15 42.77 1.81
CA LEU A 32 -3.80 43.07 1.37
C LEU A 32 -3.68 44.50 0.81
N GLU A 33 -4.67 44.99 0.08
CA GLU A 33 -4.72 46.39 -0.34
C GLU A 33 -4.95 47.34 0.85
N GLU A 34 -5.79 46.97 1.82
CA GLU A 34 -5.96 47.72 3.07
C GLU A 34 -4.64 47.80 3.87
N PHE A 35 -3.91 46.69 3.98
CA PHE A 35 -2.56 46.65 4.56
C PHE A 35 -1.58 47.56 3.81
N LYS A 36 -1.60 47.54 2.48
CA LYS A 36 -0.73 48.36 1.63
C LYS A 36 -1.03 49.86 1.78
N HIS A 37 -2.31 50.24 1.91
CA HIS A 37 -2.71 51.61 2.17
C HIS A 37 -2.35 52.10 3.57
N GLN A 38 -2.35 51.22 4.59
CA GLN A 38 -1.99 51.56 5.96
C GLN A 38 -0.46 51.67 6.20
N ILE A 39 0.39 51.00 5.41
CA ILE A 39 1.84 50.92 5.67
C ILE A 39 2.70 51.75 4.71
N MET A 40 2.20 52.16 3.53
CA MET A 40 2.99 52.92 2.56
C MET A 40 3.32 54.41 2.86
N PRO A 41 2.97 55.04 4.01
CA PRO A 41 3.63 56.30 4.39
C PRO A 41 4.96 56.13 5.14
N ASP A 42 5.13 55.08 5.96
CA ASP A 42 6.17 55.09 7.03
C ASP A 42 7.21 53.95 6.94
N ALA A 43 7.29 53.22 5.83
CA ALA A 43 8.28 52.15 5.62
C ALA A 43 9.75 52.63 5.48
N LEU A 44 10.03 53.92 5.71
CA LEU A 44 11.39 54.48 5.75
C LEU A 44 11.99 54.58 7.16
N GLU A 45 11.22 54.34 8.23
CA GLU A 45 11.72 54.43 9.61
C GLU A 45 11.48 53.15 10.43
N GLY A 46 12.07 52.03 10.00
CA GLY A 46 12.57 50.97 10.90
C GLY A 46 11.57 50.22 11.81
N GLY A 47 10.25 50.34 11.64
CA GLY A 47 9.25 49.65 12.45
C GLY A 47 8.93 48.23 11.95
N VAL A 48 9.19 47.20 12.75
CA VAL A 48 8.76 45.82 12.47
C VAL A 48 7.27 45.69 12.75
N HIS A 49 6.43 45.78 11.72
CA HIS A 49 5.00 45.51 11.83
C HIS A 49 4.61 44.18 11.18
N SER A 50 3.71 43.48 11.86
CA SER A 50 3.25 42.13 11.55
C SER A 50 2.74 41.99 10.12
N ILE A 51 3.45 41.17 9.35
CA ILE A 51 3.03 40.67 8.04
C ILE A 51 1.64 40.04 8.18
N PRO A 52 0.65 40.37 7.32
CA PRO A 52 -0.66 39.75 7.38
C PRO A 52 -0.52 38.25 7.17
N SER A 53 -1.41 37.46 7.77
CA SER A 53 -1.34 36.01 7.65
C SER A 53 -1.37 35.60 6.18
N LEU A 54 -0.53 34.62 5.84
CA LEU A 54 -0.47 33.99 4.53
C LEU A 54 -1.89 33.68 4.02
N PRO A 55 -2.10 33.69 2.70
CA PRO A 55 -3.39 33.34 2.12
C PRO A 55 -3.89 32.02 2.70
N PRO A 56 -5.21 31.87 2.93
CA PRO A 56 -5.76 30.69 3.58
C PRO A 56 -5.28 29.42 2.87
N LYS A 57 -4.76 28.45 3.63
CA LYS A 57 -4.31 27.18 3.08
C LYS A 57 -5.49 26.49 2.40
N ILE A 58 -5.30 26.20 1.11
CA ILE A 58 -6.31 25.65 0.23
C ILE A 58 -6.48 24.15 0.54
N SER A 59 -7.67 23.72 0.93
CA SER A 59 -8.08 22.33 0.80
C SER A 59 -8.58 22.13 -0.63
N LEU A 60 -7.82 21.42 -1.46
CA LEU A 60 -8.29 20.99 -2.77
C LEU A 60 -9.56 20.12 -2.62
N PRO A 61 -10.52 20.19 -3.55
CA PRO A 61 -11.65 19.28 -3.53
C PRO A 61 -11.11 17.84 -3.65
N PRO A 62 -11.76 16.86 -3.01
CA PRO A 62 -11.34 15.47 -3.11
C PRO A 62 -11.23 15.08 -4.58
N PHE A 63 -10.04 14.63 -4.98
CA PHE A 63 -9.78 14.24 -6.36
C PHE A 63 -10.71 13.08 -6.77
N PRO A 64 -11.17 13.05 -8.04
CA PRO A 64 -11.99 11.96 -8.53
C PRO A 64 -11.21 10.64 -8.42
N PRO A 65 -11.85 9.50 -8.13
CA PRO A 65 -11.18 8.19 -8.03
C PRO A 65 -10.62 7.68 -9.38
N ILE A 66 -10.68 8.48 -10.45
CA ILE A 66 -10.17 8.18 -11.78
C ILE A 66 -8.67 8.49 -11.89
N PHE A 67 -8.14 9.38 -11.05
CA PHE A 67 -6.70 9.42 -10.80
C PHE A 67 -6.40 8.39 -9.71
N PRO A 68 -5.69 7.30 -10.01
CA PRO A 68 -5.23 6.40 -8.98
C PRO A 68 -4.14 7.17 -8.23
N PHE A 69 -4.51 7.92 -7.21
CA PHE A 69 -3.64 7.99 -6.05
C PHE A 69 -3.45 6.53 -5.63
N HIS A 70 -2.33 5.94 -6.02
CA HIS A 70 -1.94 4.56 -5.74
C HIS A 70 -1.65 4.39 -4.23
N GLY A 71 -2.55 4.85 -3.37
CA GLY A 71 -2.60 4.48 -1.97
C GLY A 71 -3.12 3.05 -1.88
N GLY A 72 -2.24 2.11 -1.52
CA GLY A 72 -2.68 0.80 -1.03
C GLY A 72 -1.94 -0.44 -1.55
N ARG A 73 -0.69 -0.35 -2.00
CA ARG A 73 0.18 -1.54 -2.09
C ARG A 73 1.39 -1.33 -1.18
N SER A 74 1.33 -1.88 0.03
CA SER A 74 2.39 -1.77 1.04
C SER A 74 3.49 -2.84 0.90
N ASN A 75 3.25 -3.89 0.11
CA ASN A 75 4.18 -5.00 -0.02
C ASN A 75 5.26 -4.69 -1.06
N VAL A 76 6.52 -4.69 -0.61
CA VAL A 76 7.69 -4.45 -1.47
C VAL A 76 8.51 -5.74 -1.57
N VAL A 77 8.71 -6.21 -2.79
CA VAL A 77 9.60 -7.34 -3.10
C VAL A 77 10.77 -6.80 -3.91
N ALA A 78 11.98 -6.82 -3.32
CA ALA A 78 13.19 -6.49 -4.04
C ALA A 78 13.60 -7.69 -4.92
N SER A 79 13.66 -7.48 -6.23
CA SER A 79 14.07 -8.51 -7.19
C SER A 79 15.17 -7.99 -8.10
N ARG A 80 16.07 -8.89 -8.51
CA ARG A 80 17.01 -8.61 -9.61
C ARG A 80 16.29 -8.88 -10.92
N ILE A 81 16.42 -7.94 -11.85
CA ILE A 81 15.78 -7.98 -13.17
C ILE A 81 16.92 -7.89 -14.20
N GLY A 82 16.80 -8.59 -15.33
CA GLY A 82 17.78 -8.50 -16.41
C GLY A 82 17.65 -7.20 -17.19
N ASP A 83 18.68 -6.91 -18.01
CA ASP A 83 18.74 -5.64 -18.75
C ASP A 83 17.66 -5.54 -19.83
N GLU A 84 17.24 -6.66 -20.42
CA GLU A 84 16.19 -6.70 -21.43
C GLU A 84 14.80 -6.40 -20.85
N GLU A 85 14.48 -7.03 -19.72
CA GLU A 85 13.22 -6.80 -19.02
C GLU A 85 13.17 -5.39 -18.46
N LEU A 86 14.28 -4.87 -17.92
CA LEU A 86 14.37 -3.50 -17.44
C LEU A 86 14.14 -2.48 -18.57
N ARG A 87 14.74 -2.69 -19.75
CA ARG A 87 14.48 -1.85 -20.94
C ARG A 87 13.01 -1.87 -21.34
N SER A 88 12.36 -3.03 -21.28
CA SER A 88 10.93 -3.15 -21.59
C SER A 88 10.06 -2.39 -20.59
N ILE A 89 10.40 -2.45 -19.30
CA ILE A 89 9.74 -1.69 -18.24
C ILE A 89 9.90 -0.18 -18.48
N ASP A 90 11.11 0.27 -18.80
CA ASP A 90 11.41 1.68 -19.05
C ASP A 90 10.66 2.21 -20.26
N MET A 91 10.61 1.43 -21.35
CA MET A 91 9.85 1.79 -22.54
C MET A 91 8.36 2.03 -22.25
N MET A 92 7.73 1.24 -21.37
CA MET A 92 6.33 1.44 -21.01
C MET A 92 6.11 2.71 -20.18
N VAL A 93 7.07 3.07 -19.32
CA VAL A 93 7.03 4.32 -18.56
C VAL A 93 7.25 5.52 -19.49
N GLU A 94 8.25 5.44 -20.39
CA GLU A 94 8.53 6.47 -21.39
C GLU A 94 7.36 6.70 -22.35
N ALA A 95 6.65 5.63 -22.74
CA ALA A 95 5.44 5.70 -23.54
C ALA A 95 4.22 6.27 -22.77
N GLY A 96 4.35 6.51 -21.47
CA GLY A 96 3.28 7.03 -20.62
C GLY A 96 2.20 6.01 -20.28
N LEU A 97 2.47 4.70 -20.44
CA LEU A 97 1.52 3.65 -20.06
C LEU A 97 1.43 3.48 -18.53
N PHE A 98 2.51 3.79 -17.82
CA PHE A 98 2.60 3.75 -16.35
C PHE A 98 3.39 4.95 -15.83
N GLU A 99 3.05 5.44 -14.62
CA GLU A 99 3.74 6.58 -14.01
C GLU A 99 5.08 6.18 -13.41
N THR A 100 5.21 4.93 -12.94
CA THR A 100 6.41 4.43 -12.27
C THR A 100 6.81 3.04 -12.74
N ARG A 101 8.12 2.71 -12.65
CA ARG A 101 8.63 1.36 -12.91
C ARG A 101 7.97 0.31 -12.01
N SER A 102 7.74 0.64 -10.74
CA SER A 102 7.08 -0.26 -9.78
C SER A 102 5.64 -0.59 -10.18
N GLU A 103 4.92 0.37 -10.77
CA GLU A 103 3.57 0.17 -11.27
C GLU A 103 3.56 -0.74 -12.50
N ALA A 104 4.45 -0.47 -13.46
CA ALA A 104 4.63 -1.32 -14.64
C ALA A 104 4.98 -2.78 -14.25
N VAL A 105 5.90 -2.96 -13.29
CA VAL A 105 6.25 -4.29 -12.78
C VAL A 105 5.05 -4.95 -12.10
N ALA A 106 4.31 -4.23 -11.26
CA ALA A 106 3.12 -4.78 -10.60
C ALA A 106 2.06 -5.24 -11.63
N TYR A 107 1.88 -4.46 -12.70
CA TYR A 107 0.99 -4.82 -13.81
C TYR A 107 1.47 -6.10 -14.49
N LEU A 108 2.73 -6.17 -14.93
CA LEU A 108 3.30 -7.35 -15.59
C LEU A 108 3.21 -8.61 -14.72
N VAL A 109 3.49 -8.50 -13.43
CA VAL A 109 3.36 -9.61 -12.48
C VAL A 109 1.90 -10.07 -12.39
N SER A 110 0.95 -9.15 -12.33
CA SER A 110 -0.47 -9.49 -12.29
C SER A 110 -0.95 -10.20 -13.55
N GLU A 111 -0.53 -9.75 -14.72
CA GLU A 111 -0.85 -10.39 -16.00
C GLU A 111 -0.14 -11.74 -16.14
N GLY A 112 1.10 -11.86 -15.66
CA GLY A 112 1.83 -13.12 -15.60
C GLY A 112 1.12 -14.17 -14.71
N ILE A 113 0.59 -13.75 -13.56
CA ILE A 113 -0.22 -14.61 -12.68
C ILE A 113 -1.49 -15.08 -13.39
N LYS A 114 -2.21 -14.18 -14.07
CA LYS A 114 -3.41 -14.54 -14.83
C LYS A 114 -3.08 -15.50 -15.98
N ALA A 115 -2.02 -15.22 -16.73
CA ALA A 115 -1.60 -16.03 -17.87
C ALA A 115 -1.15 -17.44 -17.48
N ARG A 116 -0.66 -17.63 -16.25
CA ARG A 116 -0.15 -18.92 -15.73
C ARG A 116 -0.98 -19.48 -14.58
N LYS A 117 -2.25 -19.08 -14.51
CA LYS A 117 -3.18 -19.48 -13.45
C LYS A 117 -3.31 -21.00 -13.35
N ASP A 118 -3.37 -21.70 -14.48
CA ASP A 118 -3.46 -23.16 -14.56
C ASP A 118 -2.31 -23.88 -13.84
N LEU A 119 -1.08 -23.37 -13.96
CA LEU A 119 0.08 -23.94 -13.29
C LEU A 119 0.09 -23.59 -11.80
N LEU A 120 -0.29 -22.36 -11.46
CA LEU A 120 -0.39 -21.94 -10.06
C LEU A 120 -1.45 -22.76 -9.31
N ASP A 121 -2.58 -23.05 -9.95
CA ASP A 121 -3.66 -23.89 -9.40
C ASP A 121 -3.19 -25.34 -9.18
N LYS A 122 -2.38 -25.90 -10.10
CA LYS A 122 -1.76 -27.22 -9.91
C LYS A 122 -0.79 -27.24 -8.74
N VAL A 123 0.03 -26.20 -8.60
CA VAL A 123 0.97 -26.06 -7.48
C VAL A 123 0.22 -25.91 -6.16
N SER A 124 -0.85 -25.11 -6.12
CA SER A 124 -1.65 -24.93 -4.91
C SER A 124 -2.32 -26.23 -4.49
N SER A 125 -2.94 -26.97 -5.43
CA SER A 125 -3.55 -28.27 -5.17
C SER A 125 -2.54 -29.27 -4.60
N ALA A 126 -1.34 -29.38 -5.20
CA ALA A 126 -0.31 -30.28 -4.71
C ALA A 126 0.17 -29.92 -3.30
N LEU A 127 0.29 -28.62 -2.99
CA LEU A 127 0.66 -28.16 -1.65
C LEU A 127 -0.44 -28.42 -0.61
N GLU A 128 -1.71 -28.28 -0.99
CA GLU A 128 -2.85 -28.62 -0.14
C GLU A 128 -2.89 -30.11 0.19
N ASP A 129 -2.65 -30.97 -0.81
CA ASP A 129 -2.56 -32.42 -0.61
C ASP A 129 -1.42 -32.79 0.36
N ILE A 130 -0.24 -32.18 0.19
CA ILE A 130 0.90 -32.38 1.11
C ILE A 130 0.53 -31.95 2.54
N ARG A 131 -0.15 -30.81 2.71
CA ARG A 131 -0.58 -30.32 4.04
C ARG A 131 -1.60 -31.26 4.66
N LYS A 132 -2.56 -31.77 3.87
CA LYS A 132 -3.56 -32.73 4.32
C LYS A 132 -2.90 -34.02 4.78
N LEU A 133 -1.99 -34.59 3.98
CA LEU A 133 -1.25 -35.81 4.32
C LEU A 133 -0.42 -35.64 5.59
N ARG A 134 0.27 -34.49 5.75
CA ARG A 134 1.02 -34.18 6.98
C ARG A 134 0.12 -34.17 8.20
N ARG A 135 -1.05 -33.53 8.11
CA ARG A 135 -2.03 -33.49 9.21
C ARG A 135 -2.56 -34.88 9.57
N GLU A 136 -2.90 -35.69 8.56
CA GLU A 136 -3.37 -37.06 8.77
C GLU A 136 -2.30 -37.93 9.44
N ALA A 137 -1.03 -37.79 9.04
CA ALA A 137 0.08 -38.50 9.67
C ALA A 137 0.29 -38.08 11.14
N GLU A 138 0.24 -36.77 11.43
CA GLU A 138 0.33 -36.25 12.80
C GLU A 138 -0.81 -36.78 13.69
N GLU A 139 -2.04 -36.83 13.15
CA GLU A 139 -3.20 -37.38 13.85
C GLU A 139 -3.05 -38.88 14.13
N GLN A 140 -2.59 -39.65 13.15
CA GLN A 140 -2.32 -41.08 13.32
C GLN A 140 -1.26 -41.33 14.39
N ILE A 141 -0.16 -40.57 14.38
CA ILE A 141 0.91 -40.67 15.39
C ILE A 141 0.36 -40.33 16.79
N ASN A 142 -0.45 -39.27 16.90
CA ASN A 142 -1.04 -38.87 18.19
C ASN A 142 -1.98 -39.96 18.72
N ASN A 143 -2.82 -40.54 17.86
CA ASN A 143 -3.69 -41.65 18.22
C ASN A 143 -2.90 -42.89 18.69
N LEU A 144 -1.77 -43.18 18.04
CA LEU A 144 -0.87 -44.25 18.48
C LEU A 144 -0.22 -43.93 19.83
N ARG A 145 0.27 -42.71 20.07
CA ARG A 145 0.81 -42.29 21.37
C ARG A 145 -0.19 -42.49 22.50
N LYS A 146 -1.47 -42.12 22.28
CA LYS A 146 -2.56 -42.35 23.24
C LYS A 146 -2.78 -43.84 23.52
N LYS A 147 -2.77 -44.69 22.48
CA LYS A 147 -2.92 -46.15 22.61
C LYS A 147 -1.75 -46.82 23.34
N VAL A 148 -0.52 -46.32 23.15
CA VAL A 148 0.70 -46.85 23.79
C VAL A 148 0.86 -46.35 25.23
N GLY A 149 -0.07 -45.53 25.75
CA GLY A 149 -0.03 -45.04 27.13
C GLY A 149 1.02 -43.97 27.39
N LEU A 150 1.65 -43.43 26.33
CA LEU A 150 2.61 -42.32 26.39
C LEU A 150 1.89 -40.96 26.44
N ALA A 151 0.76 -40.89 27.13
CA ALA A 151 0.02 -39.64 27.30
C ALA A 151 0.79 -38.75 28.29
N GLU A 152 1.82 -38.07 27.79
CA GLU A 152 2.38 -36.90 28.45
C GLU A 152 1.26 -35.86 28.62
N LYS A 153 1.24 -35.24 29.80
CA LYS A 153 0.34 -34.15 30.15
C LYS A 153 0.37 -33.13 29.02
N GLU A 154 -0.81 -32.79 28.52
CA GLU A 154 -0.98 -31.57 27.73
C GLU A 154 -0.52 -30.41 28.61
N ASP A 155 0.71 -29.96 28.42
CA ASP A 155 1.15 -28.66 28.90
C ASP A 155 0.30 -27.64 28.14
N LYS A 156 -0.78 -27.24 28.81
CA LYS A 156 -1.54 -26.02 28.56
C LYS A 156 -0.62 -24.82 28.81
N SER A 157 0.33 -24.61 27.90
CA SER A 157 0.90 -23.30 27.62
C SER A 157 0.72 -23.05 26.12
N SER A 158 -0.52 -22.80 25.74
CA SER A 158 -0.87 -22.27 24.43
C SER A 158 -0.43 -20.80 24.34
N THR A 159 0.88 -20.59 24.35
CA THR A 159 1.52 -19.42 23.75
C THR A 159 2.46 -20.01 22.73
N SER A 160 1.98 -20.15 21.49
CA SER A 160 2.84 -20.55 20.37
C SER A 160 4.06 -19.61 20.37
N PRO A 161 5.29 -20.11 20.50
CA PRO A 161 6.45 -19.23 20.49
C PRO A 161 6.43 -18.45 19.17
N GLU A 162 6.58 -17.12 19.22
CA GLU A 162 6.73 -16.31 18.02
C GLU A 162 7.81 -16.96 17.15
N LYS A 163 7.40 -17.56 16.03
CA LYS A 163 8.35 -18.17 15.11
C LYS A 163 9.10 -17.02 14.47
N THR A 164 10.36 -16.82 14.82
CA THR A 164 11.23 -15.81 14.22
C THR A 164 12.35 -16.46 13.44
N CYS A 165 12.76 -15.85 12.34
CA CYS A 165 13.92 -16.33 11.59
C CYS A 165 15.20 -16.01 12.35
N THR A 166 16.07 -17.00 12.57
CA THR A 166 17.37 -16.83 13.26
C THR A 166 18.35 -15.90 12.55
N LYS A 167 18.18 -15.65 11.23
CA LYS A 167 19.06 -14.78 10.45
C LYS A 167 18.53 -13.35 10.32
N CYS A 168 17.24 -13.18 10.01
CA CYS A 168 16.67 -11.85 9.73
C CYS A 168 15.73 -11.33 10.82
N ASN A 169 15.52 -12.11 11.89
CA ASN A 169 14.67 -11.82 13.04
C ASN A 169 13.23 -11.41 12.69
N ARG A 170 12.77 -11.66 11.45
CA ARG A 170 11.39 -11.39 11.04
C ARG A 170 10.45 -12.42 11.66
N ASN A 171 9.28 -11.95 12.06
CA ASN A 171 8.19 -12.79 12.52
C ASN A 171 7.64 -13.61 11.35
N LEU A 172 7.49 -14.92 11.58
CA LEU A 172 7.02 -15.95 10.64
C LEU A 172 5.74 -16.62 11.15
N SER A 173 5.10 -16.08 12.19
CA SER A 173 3.95 -16.68 12.84
C SER A 173 2.72 -16.72 11.94
N GLU A 174 2.63 -15.78 10.99
CA GLU A 174 1.57 -15.71 9.97
C GLU A 174 1.79 -16.71 8.81
N LEU A 175 2.96 -17.34 8.71
CA LEU A 175 3.28 -18.27 7.65
C LEU A 175 2.89 -19.71 8.01
N PRO A 176 2.61 -20.58 7.01
CA PRO A 176 2.33 -21.99 7.24
C PRO A 176 3.39 -22.66 8.11
N LYS A 177 2.97 -23.48 9.08
CA LYS A 177 3.87 -24.10 10.08
C LYS A 177 4.97 -24.97 9.45
N ASP A 178 4.74 -25.43 8.23
CA ASP A 178 5.54 -26.37 7.48
C ASP A 178 6.53 -25.70 6.51
N ILE A 179 6.67 -24.38 6.57
CA ILE A 179 7.69 -23.64 5.83
C ILE A 179 9.09 -23.99 6.34
N THR A 180 9.96 -24.46 5.45
CA THR A 180 11.34 -24.87 5.77
C THR A 180 12.38 -23.80 5.42
N VAL A 181 11.98 -22.76 4.69
CA VAL A 181 12.86 -21.69 4.19
C VAL A 181 12.22 -20.34 4.44
N CYS A 182 12.96 -19.42 5.05
CA CYS A 182 12.48 -18.05 5.28
C CYS A 182 12.29 -17.30 3.95
N PRO A 183 11.08 -16.77 3.67
CA PRO A 183 10.80 -16.10 2.39
C PRO A 183 11.53 -14.76 2.24
N TYR A 184 12.02 -14.20 3.34
CA TYR A 184 12.65 -12.89 3.35
C TYR A 184 14.17 -12.93 3.18
N CYS A 185 14.83 -14.02 3.59
CA CYS A 185 16.30 -14.12 3.58
C CYS A 185 16.85 -15.44 3.05
N GLY A 186 15.99 -16.40 2.70
CA GLY A 186 16.35 -17.70 2.13
C GLY A 186 16.99 -18.70 3.10
N THR A 187 17.04 -18.39 4.40
CA THR A 187 17.66 -19.28 5.40
C THR A 187 16.72 -20.42 5.75
N LYS A 188 17.27 -21.62 5.92
CA LYS A 188 16.50 -22.76 6.44
C LYS A 188 16.11 -22.50 7.90
N ILE A 189 14.85 -22.79 8.23
CA ILE A 189 14.25 -22.59 9.57
C ILE A 189 14.21 -23.94 10.28
#